data_AF-A0A957PXG1-F1
#
_entry.id   AF-A0A957PXG1-F1
#
_cell.length_a   1.000
_cell.length_b   1.000
_cell.length_c   1.000
_cell.angle_alpha   90.00
_cell.angle_beta   90.00
_cell.angle_gamma   90.00
#
_symmetry.space_group_name_H-M   'P 1'
#
loop_
_entity.id
_entity.type
_entity.pdbx_description
1 polymer ?
#
loop_
_entity_poly.entity_id
_entity_poly.type
_entity_poly.pdbx_seq_one_letter_code
_entity_poly.pdbx_strand_id
1 'polypeptide(L)'
;LLRAVRSQALSLKQRDFIEAARALDLGIWHIVFRELVPNMMPYIVVSFALAMTGAVYAQAGLVFLGLVPIQSANWSVMTQLAWVRGAIFFKDSVWYIMAPIMAIALLQLALITMTRSLELIFNPRLRASE
;
A
#
# COMPACT_ATOMS: atom_id res chain seq x y z
N LEU A 1 -4.62 3.93 -8.57
CA LEU A 1 -5.24 2.62 -8.28
C LEU A 1 -6.31 2.23 -9.30
N LEU A 2 -7.42 2.97 -9.44
CA LEU A 2 -8.52 2.61 -10.35
C LEU A 2 -8.07 2.26 -11.78
N ARG A 3 -7.20 3.07 -12.39
CA ARG A 3 -6.66 2.82 -13.75
C ARG A 3 -5.86 1.52 -13.83
N ALA A 4 -5.03 1.26 -12.82
CA ALA A 4 -4.16 0.09 -12.73
C ALA A 4 -4.96 -1.22 -12.54
N VAL A 5 -5.95 -1.17 -11.64
CA VAL A 5 -6.90 -2.29 -11.44
C VAL A 5 -7.71 -2.54 -12.72
N ARG A 6 -8.19 -1.48 -13.39
CA ARG A 6 -8.93 -1.61 -14.65
C ARG A 6 -8.08 -2.24 -15.76
N SER A 7 -6.82 -1.84 -15.92
CA SER A 7 -5.94 -2.45 -16.93
C SER A 7 -5.69 -3.92 -16.65
N GLN A 8 -5.48 -4.29 -15.38
CA GLN A 8 -5.29 -5.68 -14.99
C GLN A 8 -6.58 -6.49 -15.22
N ALA A 9 -7.75 -5.94 -14.90
CA ALA A 9 -9.04 -6.60 -15.16
C ALA A 9 -9.27 -6.84 -16.65
N LEU A 10 -8.89 -5.89 -17.51
CA LEU A 10 -8.99 -6.04 -18.96
C LEU A 10 -8.08 -7.15 -19.48
N SER A 11 -6.87 -7.28 -18.92
CA SER A 11 -5.94 -8.36 -19.24
C SER A 11 -6.45 -9.74 -18.80
N LEU A 12 -6.98 -9.87 -17.58
CA LEU A 12 -7.53 -11.16 -17.13
C LEU A 12 -8.81 -11.55 -17.88
N LYS A 13 -9.62 -10.59 -18.31
CA LYS A 13 -10.84 -10.84 -19.10
C LYS A 13 -10.57 -11.59 -20.42
N GLN A 14 -9.36 -11.49 -20.96
CA GLN A 14 -8.93 -12.14 -22.21
C GLN A 14 -8.33 -13.54 -22.01
N ARG A 15 -8.34 -14.09 -20.78
CA ARG A 15 -7.79 -15.42 -20.51
C ARG A 15 -8.83 -16.53 -20.72
N ASP A 16 -8.35 -17.69 -21.15
CA ASP A 16 -9.14 -18.89 -21.45
C ASP A 16 -10.10 -19.31 -20.32
N PHE A 17 -9.73 -19.12 -19.06
CA PHE A 17 -10.60 -19.48 -17.92
C PHE A 17 -11.87 -18.61 -17.83
N ILE A 18 -11.82 -17.34 -18.25
CA ILE A 18 -12.99 -16.45 -18.30
C ILE A 18 -13.85 -16.73 -19.54
N GLU A 19 -13.25 -17.21 -20.62
CA GLU A 19 -13.99 -17.66 -21.80
C GLU A 19 -14.71 -18.98 -21.54
N ALA A 20 -14.05 -19.95 -20.88
CA ALA A 20 -14.66 -21.20 -20.44
C ALA A 20 -15.83 -20.96 -19.47
N ALA A 21 -15.67 -20.08 -18.49
CA ALA A 21 -16.75 -19.74 -17.56
C ALA A 21 -17.97 -19.11 -18.26
N ARG A 22 -17.74 -18.30 -19.30
CA ARG A 22 -18.81 -17.75 -20.15
C ARG A 22 -19.46 -18.81 -21.03
N ALA A 23 -18.69 -19.75 -21.58
CA ALA A 23 -19.22 -20.87 -22.36
C ALA A 23 -20.12 -21.80 -21.53
N LEU A 24 -19.86 -21.88 -20.22
CA LEU A 24 -20.67 -22.60 -19.24
C LEU A 24 -21.89 -21.79 -18.73
N ASP A 25 -22.14 -20.61 -19.31
CA ASP A 25 -23.21 -19.68 -18.93
C ASP A 25 -23.24 -19.34 -17.43
N LEU A 26 -22.05 -19.29 -16.81
CA LEU A 26 -21.92 -18.86 -15.42
C LEU A 26 -22.20 -17.36 -15.34
N GLY A 27 -23.14 -16.97 -14.48
CA GLY A 27 -23.55 -15.57 -14.33
C GLY A 27 -22.37 -14.63 -14.02
N ILE A 28 -22.50 -13.37 -14.45
CA ILE A 28 -21.44 -12.34 -14.35
C ILE A 28 -20.87 -12.23 -12.92
N TRP A 29 -21.71 -12.31 -11.90
CA TRP A 29 -21.30 -12.25 -10.50
C TRP A 29 -20.39 -13.41 -10.10
N HIS A 30 -20.65 -14.61 -10.61
CA HIS A 30 -19.79 -15.78 -10.39
C HIS A 30 -18.41 -15.55 -11.01
N ILE A 31 -18.37 -15.09 -12.27
CA ILE A 31 -17.12 -14.82 -12.98
C ILE A 31 -16.31 -13.74 -12.23
N VAL A 32 -16.95 -12.66 -11.78
CA VAL A 32 -16.24 -11.57 -11.10
C VAL A 32 -15.68 -12.03 -9.76
N PHE A 33 -16.51 -12.57 -8.87
CA PHE A 33 -16.07 -12.85 -7.49
C PHE A 33 -15.29 -14.16 -7.32
N ARG A 34 -15.50 -15.14 -8.20
CA ARG A 34 -14.88 -16.45 -8.09
C ARG A 34 -13.68 -16.64 -9.01
N GLU A 35 -13.69 -16.01 -10.18
CA GLU A 35 -12.61 -16.13 -11.16
C GLU A 35 -11.74 -14.86 -11.20
N LEU A 36 -12.32 -13.70 -11.46
CA LEU A 36 -11.56 -12.48 -11.71
C LEU A 36 -10.87 -11.93 -10.43
N VAL A 37 -11.65 -11.73 -9.37
CA VAL A 37 -11.18 -11.10 -8.12
C VAL A 37 -10.05 -11.90 -7.49
N PRO A 38 -10.18 -13.21 -7.21
CA PRO A 38 -9.12 -13.99 -6.54
C PRO A 38 -7.82 -14.00 -7.34
N ASN A 39 -7.91 -14.09 -8.68
CA ASN A 39 -6.73 -14.07 -9.56
C ASN A 39 -6.05 -12.68 -9.61
N MET A 40 -6.76 -11.60 -9.30
CA MET A 40 -6.23 -10.24 -9.26
C MET A 40 -5.85 -9.73 -7.86
N MET A 41 -6.28 -10.42 -6.80
CA MET A 41 -6.00 -10.05 -5.41
C MET A 41 -4.52 -9.72 -5.14
N PRO A 42 -3.54 -10.55 -5.55
CA PRO A 42 -2.13 -10.22 -5.30
C PRO A 42 -1.74 -8.88 -5.94
N TYR A 43 -2.16 -8.63 -7.19
CA TYR A 43 -1.90 -7.35 -7.84
C TYR A 43 -2.56 -6.15 -7.13
N ILE A 44 -3.79 -6.32 -6.66
CA ILE A 44 -4.53 -5.28 -5.93
C ILE A 44 -3.82 -4.94 -4.62
N VAL A 45 -3.41 -5.95 -3.85
CA VAL A 45 -2.71 -5.78 -2.57
C VAL A 45 -1.40 -5.03 -2.77
N VAL A 46 -0.59 -5.42 -3.76
CA VAL A 46 0.69 -4.75 -4.06
C VAL A 46 0.48 -3.31 -4.48
N SER A 47 -0.44 -3.08 -5.41
CA SER A 47 -0.76 -1.74 -5.88
C SER A 47 -1.24 -0.85 -4.73
N PHE A 48 -2.09 -1.40 -3.85
CA PHE A 48 -2.59 -0.69 -2.67
C PHE A 48 -1.46 -0.32 -1.71
N ALA A 49 -0.56 -1.24 -1.41
CA ALA A 49 0.59 -0.97 -0.55
C ALA A 49 1.50 0.13 -1.12
N LEU A 50 1.79 0.09 -2.43
CA LEU A 50 2.56 1.14 -3.11
C LEU A 50 1.85 2.50 -3.05
N ALA A 51 0.53 2.53 -3.26
CA ALA A 51 -0.25 3.75 -3.18
C ALA A 51 -0.27 4.33 -1.76
N MET A 52 -0.37 3.48 -0.74
CA MET A 52 -0.33 3.87 0.66
C MET A 52 1.04 4.43 1.05
N THR A 53 2.13 3.78 0.64
CA THR A 53 3.50 4.30 0.81
C THR A 53 3.67 5.66 0.13
N GLY A 54 3.20 5.81 -1.12
CA GLY A 54 3.21 7.08 -1.84
C GLY A 54 2.40 8.18 -1.13
N ALA A 55 1.24 7.83 -0.55
CA ALA A 55 0.42 8.77 0.19
C ALA A 55 1.10 9.26 1.48
N VAL A 56 1.80 8.38 2.21
CA VAL A 56 2.60 8.75 3.39
C VAL A 56 3.69 9.75 3.02
N TYR A 57 4.43 9.50 1.93
CA TYR A 57 5.45 10.43 1.45
C TYR A 57 4.86 11.76 0.97
N ALA A 58 3.74 11.73 0.24
CA ALA A 58 3.05 12.94 -0.18
C ALA A 58 2.58 13.77 1.03
N GLN A 59 1.99 13.13 2.03
CA GLN A 59 1.61 13.79 3.28
C GLN A 59 2.82 14.39 4.00
N ALA A 60 3.94 13.66 4.08
CA ALA A 60 5.17 14.15 4.67
C ALA A 60 5.73 15.38 3.94
N GLY A 61 5.75 15.35 2.61
CA GLY A 61 6.16 16.48 1.78
C GLY A 61 5.25 17.69 1.97
N LEU A 62 3.93 17.50 1.97
CA LEU A 62 2.97 18.59 2.18
C LEU A 62 3.10 19.24 3.56
N VAL A 63 3.29 18.42 4.60
CA VAL A 63 3.53 18.88 5.97
C VAL A 63 4.84 19.68 5.99
N PHE A 64 5.95 19.14 5.49
CA PHE A 64 7.25 19.82 5.43
C PHE A 64 7.20 21.17 4.70
N LEU A 65 6.47 21.26 3.59
CA LEU A 65 6.26 22.52 2.85
C LEU A 65 5.35 23.52 3.56
N GLY A 66 4.69 23.12 4.66
CA GLY A 66 3.75 23.98 5.41
C GLY A 66 2.38 24.13 4.73
N LEU A 67 2.05 23.25 3.78
CA LEU A 67 0.80 23.32 3.00
C LEU A 67 -0.40 22.67 3.72
N VAL A 68 -0.17 22.05 4.87
CA VAL A 68 -1.19 21.33 5.66
C VAL A 68 -1.25 21.93 7.07
N PRO A 69 -2.47 22.17 7.61
CA PRO A 69 -2.62 22.67 8.97
C PRO A 69 -2.07 21.68 10.00
N ILE A 70 -1.20 22.17 10.89
CA ILE A 70 -0.53 21.45 11.99
C ILE A 70 -1.49 21.23 13.18
N GLN A 71 -2.79 21.11 12.91
CA GLN A 71 -3.81 20.92 13.96
C GLN A 71 -3.99 19.44 14.32
N SER A 72 -3.64 18.53 13.41
CA SER A 72 -3.73 17.09 13.66
C SER A 72 -2.41 16.54 14.20
N ALA A 73 -2.47 15.89 15.36
CA ALA A 73 -1.34 15.17 15.94
C ALA A 73 -1.09 13.87 15.16
N ASN A 74 -0.37 13.98 14.04
CA ASN A 74 0.12 12.84 13.27
C ASN A 74 1.65 12.80 13.29
N TRP A 75 2.26 11.62 13.09
CA TRP A 75 3.71 11.45 13.21
C TRP A 75 4.52 12.31 12.24
N SER A 76 3.98 12.62 11.06
CA SER A 76 4.60 13.53 10.09
C SER A 76 4.71 14.95 10.64
N VAL A 77 3.61 15.46 11.20
CA VAL A 77 3.52 16.76 11.86
C VAL A 77 4.42 16.82 13.10
N MET A 78 4.49 15.74 13.89
CA MET A 78 5.40 15.66 15.03
C MET A 78 6.86 15.81 14.61
N THR A 79 7.25 15.16 13.51
CA THR A 79 8.61 15.26 12.95
C THR A 79 8.92 16.69 12.50
N GLN A 80 7.99 17.36 11.81
CA GLN A 80 8.18 18.74 11.39
C GLN A 80 8.24 19.72 12.57
N LEU A 81 7.36 19.57 13.57
CA LEU A 81 7.39 20.42 14.77
C LEU A 81 8.70 20.29 15.52
N ALA A 82 9.23 19.07 15.60
CA ALA A 82 10.50 18.80 16.24
C ALA A 82 11.68 19.43 15.47
N TRP A 83 11.62 19.42 14.13
CA TRP A 83 12.56 20.13 13.27
C TRP A 83 12.50 21.65 13.48
N VAL A 84 11.31 22.26 13.38
CA VAL A 84 11.09 23.71 13.49
C VAL A 84 11.44 24.24 14.88
N ARG A 85 11.16 23.48 15.94
CA ARG A 85 11.49 23.86 17.33
C ARG A 85 12.96 23.65 17.68
N GLY A 86 13.78 23.15 16.75
CA GLY A 86 15.20 22.91 16.99
C GLY A 86 15.46 21.82 18.03
N ALA A 87 14.57 20.82 18.15
CA ALA A 87 14.74 19.72 19.11
C ALA A 87 16.04 18.93 18.90
N ILE A 88 16.67 19.03 17.72
CA ILE A 88 17.99 18.46 17.41
C ILE A 88 19.11 19.13 18.23
N PHE A 89 18.96 20.40 18.60
CA PHE A 89 19.98 21.16 19.34
C PHE A 89 19.94 20.90 20.85
N PHE A 90 18.88 20.25 21.35
CA PHE A 90 18.72 19.91 22.77
C PHE A 90 18.95 18.40 22.95
N LYS A 91 19.99 18.04 23.70
CA LYS A 91 20.41 16.64 23.91
C LYS A 91 19.30 15.76 24.51
N ASP A 92 18.45 16.35 25.34
CA ASP A 92 17.32 15.65 25.99
C ASP A 92 16.09 15.49 25.08
N SER A 93 16.04 16.21 23.96
CA SER A 93 14.88 16.25 23.05
C SER A 93 15.03 15.37 21.82
N VAL A 94 16.18 14.69 21.65
CA VAL A 94 16.46 13.81 20.50
C VAL A 94 15.41 12.71 20.35
N TRP A 95 14.90 12.17 21.47
CA TRP A 95 13.86 11.14 21.47
C TRP A 95 12.55 11.60 20.81
N TYR A 96 12.23 12.90 20.91
CA TYR A 96 11.01 13.48 20.35
C TYR A 96 11.01 13.45 18.81
N ILE A 97 12.19 13.45 18.18
CA ILE A 97 12.37 13.29 16.73
C ILE A 97 12.44 11.81 16.35
N MET A 98 13.21 11.03 17.11
CA MET A 98 13.46 9.62 16.76
C MET A 98 12.19 8.77 16.84
N ALA A 99 11.33 9.00 17.83
CA ALA A 99 10.10 8.22 18.03
C ALA A 99 9.15 8.23 16.81
N PRO A 100 8.71 9.39 16.27
CA PRO A 100 7.83 9.41 15.10
C PRO A 100 8.52 8.86 13.83
N ILE A 101 9.82 9.09 13.66
CA ILE A 101 10.58 8.54 12.52
C ILE A 101 10.61 7.00 12.58
N MET A 102 10.92 6.44 13.75
CA MET A 102 10.90 4.99 13.98
C MET A 102 9.51 4.40 13.76
N ALA A 103 8.45 5.07 14.23
CA ALA A 103 7.08 4.62 14.03
C ALA A 103 6.69 4.55 12.54
N ILE A 104 7.04 5.59 11.76
CA ILE A 104 6.81 5.61 10.31
C ILE A 104 7.62 4.51 9.61
N ALA A 105 8.89 4.33 9.98
CA ALA A 105 9.75 3.30 9.42
C ALA A 105 9.20 1.88 9.68
N LEU A 106 8.80 1.60 10.93
CA LEU A 106 8.19 0.32 11.31
C LEU A 106 6.88 0.07 10.59
N LEU A 107 6.02 1.09 10.44
CA LEU A 107 4.78 1.00 9.68
C LEU A 107 5.04 0.61 8.22
N GLN A 108 6.01 1.25 7.57
CA GLN A 108 6.35 0.95 6.18
C GLN A 108 6.95 -0.45 6.03
N LEU A 109 7.84 -0.86 6.94
CA LEU A 109 8.39 -2.21 6.96
C LEU A 109 7.29 -3.27 7.14
N ALA A 110 6.37 -3.04 8.08
CA ALA A 110 5.23 -3.94 8.30
C ALA A 110 4.36 -4.06 7.04
N LEU A 111 4.07 -2.93 6.36
CA LEU A 111 3.28 -2.92 5.14
C LEU A 111 3.97 -3.68 3.99
N ILE A 112 5.27 -3.48 3.82
CA ILE A 112 6.06 -4.15 2.77
C ILE A 112 6.12 -5.66 3.04
N THR A 113 6.42 -6.06 4.28
CA THR A 113 6.48 -7.48 4.65
C THR A 113 5.12 -8.15 4.54
N MET A 114 4.05 -7.50 5.00
CA MET A 114 2.67 -7.99 4.85
C MET A 114 2.32 -8.20 3.38
N THR A 115 2.68 -7.25 2.51
CA THR A 115 2.43 -7.34 1.06
C THR A 115 3.13 -8.55 0.46
N ARG A 116 4.42 -8.75 0.77
CA ARG A 116 5.19 -9.92 0.32
C ARG A 116 4.58 -11.23 0.84
N SER A 117 4.19 -11.28 2.12
CA SER A 117 3.55 -12.46 2.69
C SER A 117 2.22 -12.78 1.99
N LEU A 118 1.43 -11.77 1.65
CA LEU A 118 0.19 -11.94 0.91
C LEU A 118 0.44 -12.42 -0.52
N GLU A 119 1.44 -11.89 -1.22
CA GLU A 119 1.85 -12.39 -2.54
C GLU A 119 2.17 -13.90 -2.51
N LEU A 120 2.89 -14.37 -1.49
CA LEU A 120 3.24 -15.77 -1.31
C LEU A 120 2.03 -16.69 -1.07
N ILE A 121 0.99 -16.17 -0.38
CA ILE A 121 -0.25 -16.91 -0.13
C ILE A 121 -1.08 -17.00 -1.42
N PHE A 122 -1.16 -15.91 -2.18
CA PHE A 122 -2.01 -15.85 -3.37
C PHE A 122 -1.36 -16.45 -4.62
N ASN A 123 -0.03 -16.53 -4.69
CA ASN A 123 0.67 -17.11 -5.83
C ASN A 123 1.54 -18.31 -5.42
N PRO A 124 0.94 -19.51 -5.24
CA PRO A 124 1.66 -20.71 -4.83
C PRO A 124 2.73 -21.16 -5.83
N ARG A 125 2.71 -20.65 -7.08
CA ARG A 125 3.74 -20.94 -8.09
C ARG A 125 5.11 -20.35 -7.75
N LEU A 126 5.18 -19.33 -6.90
CA LEU A 126 6.45 -18.75 -6.42
C LEU A 126 7.14 -19.61 -5.35
N ARG A 127 6.44 -20.57 -4.71
CA ARG A 127 7.03 -21.49 -3.73
C ARG A 127 7.92 -22.58 -4.35
N ALA A 128 7.86 -22.78 -5.66
CA ALA A 128 8.55 -23.90 -6.33
C ALA A 128 9.95 -23.53 -6.84
N SER A 129 10.38 -22.28 -6.70
CA SER A 129 11.66 -21.77 -7.24
C SER A 129 12.63 -21.24 -6.18
N GLU A 130 12.35 -21.45 -4.89
CA GLU A 130 13.31 -21.32 -3.78
C GLU A 130 13.57 -22.70 -3.18
#